data_AF-A0A939ZZI2-F1
#
_entry.id   AF-A0A939ZZI2-F1
#
_cell.length_a   1.000
_cell.length_b   1.000
_cell.length_c   1.000
_cell.angle_alpha   90.00
_cell.angle_beta   90.00
_cell.angle_gamma   90.00
#
_symmetry.space_group_name_H-M   'P 1'
#
loop_
_entity.id
_entity.type
_entity.pdbx_description
1 polymer ?
#
loop_
_entity_poly.entity_id
_entity_poly.type
_entity_poly.pdbx_seq_one_letter_code
_entity_poly.pdbx_strand_id
1 'polypeptide(L)'
;MKRTHGKALALVLCMALLLAPAAALAEAERGYPDELSCEKLLAFWRQEDKNGVTNGDAVYDIDWQFSPEHYIGFGSEYPSYGGSWYTPLVFEDVLPEGFMFLFGYRVSFWDTFVTDEGYEIAVDGYEYAFPDLHGDLDLAGTNVTCVAPGCFEDYGDGVSTHIESVELDGCELLSSVRLIGQEHLNSVSALGCGNLTSFCVIDCACKDIAFEITAFEAPICLCAFGAGSVGTDCTNVKTAIAYPEGDMFLGWYENGALVSRSICYYLERGGCFTAVFSGDVDGSGTVNASDALLALRSSLGLFTPEDPAMADVNGSGAADAGDALLILRLTMGLQ
;
A
#
# COMPACT_ATOMS: atom_id res chain seq x y z
N MET A 1 -46.31 -5.80 18.71
CA MET A 1 -46.84 -6.02 17.34
C MET A 1 -45.69 -5.71 16.37
N LYS A 2 -44.96 -6.75 15.93
CA LYS A 2 -43.90 -6.64 14.92
C LYS A 2 -44.52 -6.87 13.54
N ARG A 3 -44.21 -6.02 12.56
CA ARG A 3 -43.82 -6.36 11.17
C ARG A 3 -44.15 -5.23 10.17
N THR A 4 -43.29 -5.17 9.15
CA THR A 4 -43.52 -4.69 7.78
C THR A 4 -43.59 -3.18 7.51
N HIS A 5 -42.48 -2.44 7.65
CA HIS A 5 -42.26 -1.21 6.86
C HIS A 5 -40.85 -1.11 6.20
N GLY A 6 -39.91 -2.02 6.49
CA GLY A 6 -38.53 -1.93 5.99
C GLY A 6 -38.22 -2.59 4.63
N LYS A 7 -39.21 -3.08 3.86
CA LYS A 7 -38.96 -3.80 2.59
C LYS A 7 -39.53 -3.14 1.34
N ALA A 8 -40.29 -2.05 1.48
CA ALA A 8 -40.89 -1.36 0.33
C ALA A 8 -40.00 -0.24 -0.24
N LEU A 9 -39.01 0.25 0.51
CA LEU A 9 -38.15 1.35 0.06
C LEU A 9 -37.00 0.88 -0.86
N ALA A 10 -36.56 -0.37 -0.72
CA ALA A 10 -35.47 -0.94 -1.52
C ALA A 10 -35.87 -1.27 -2.98
N LEU A 11 -37.17 -1.38 -3.29
CA LEU A 11 -37.63 -1.81 -4.62
C LEU A 11 -38.06 -0.66 -5.53
N VAL A 12 -38.22 0.56 -5.00
CA VAL A 12 -38.59 1.75 -5.80
C VAL A 12 -37.34 2.42 -6.40
N LEU A 13 -36.15 2.22 -5.82
CA LEU A 13 -34.89 2.76 -6.35
C LEU A 13 -34.40 2.04 -7.63
N CYS A 14 -34.85 0.82 -7.91
CA CYS A 14 -34.42 0.06 -9.11
C CYS A 14 -35.17 0.42 -10.40
N MET A 15 -36.21 1.27 -10.38
CA MET A 15 -36.96 1.61 -11.61
C MET A 15 -36.76 3.04 -12.14
N ALA A 16 -35.96 3.88 -11.47
CA ALA A 16 -35.63 5.21 -11.99
C ALA A 16 -34.51 5.18 -13.06
N LEU A 17 -33.87 4.03 -13.29
CA LEU A 17 -32.79 3.81 -14.26
C LEU A 17 -33.25 3.73 -15.74
N LEU A 18 -34.54 3.89 -16.05
CA LEU A 18 -35.04 3.59 -17.40
C LEU A 18 -35.41 4.79 -18.28
N LEU A 19 -35.30 6.06 -17.83
CA LEU A 19 -35.79 7.21 -18.62
C LEU A 19 -34.98 8.52 -18.51
N ALA A 20 -33.69 8.49 -18.21
CA ALA A 20 -32.84 9.66 -18.42
C ALA A 20 -32.30 9.66 -19.87
N PRO A 21 -32.57 10.70 -20.68
CA PRO A 21 -32.14 10.74 -22.07
C PRO A 21 -30.61 10.85 -22.15
N ALA A 22 -30.02 9.98 -22.98
CA ALA A 22 -28.59 9.79 -23.24
C ALA A 22 -27.82 11.02 -23.77
N ALA A 23 -28.39 12.23 -23.71
CA ALA A 23 -27.79 13.48 -24.18
C ALA A 23 -27.38 14.44 -23.04
N ALA A 24 -27.69 14.12 -21.78
CA ALA A 24 -27.17 14.83 -20.60
C ALA A 24 -25.92 14.13 -19.99
N LEU A 25 -25.36 13.15 -20.70
CA LEU A 25 -24.33 12.22 -20.24
C LEU A 25 -22.96 12.49 -20.89
N ALA A 26 -22.68 13.76 -21.20
CA ALA A 26 -21.46 14.15 -21.93
C ALA A 26 -20.86 15.48 -21.43
N GLU A 27 -20.97 15.75 -20.12
CA GLU A 27 -19.89 16.47 -19.45
C GLU A 27 -19.00 15.39 -18.86
N ALA A 28 -17.78 15.22 -19.41
CA ALA A 28 -16.78 14.37 -18.78
C ALA A 28 -16.58 14.88 -17.36
N GLU A 29 -17.05 14.10 -16.37
CA GLU A 29 -16.81 14.29 -14.95
C GLU A 29 -15.30 14.39 -14.74
N ARG A 30 -14.82 15.59 -14.42
CA ARG A 30 -13.37 15.91 -14.33
C ARG A 30 -12.78 15.37 -13.03
N GLY A 31 -11.65 14.67 -13.09
CA GLY A 31 -10.84 14.35 -11.91
C GLY A 31 -11.47 13.38 -10.90
N TYR A 32 -12.45 12.58 -11.32
CA TYR A 32 -13.14 11.63 -10.45
C TYR A 32 -12.68 10.19 -10.68
N PRO A 33 -12.75 9.32 -9.65
CA PRO A 33 -12.67 7.88 -9.86
C PRO A 33 -13.67 7.45 -10.92
N ASP A 34 -13.20 6.77 -11.96
CA ASP A 34 -14.09 6.19 -12.97
C ASP A 34 -14.94 5.03 -12.40
N GLU A 35 -15.77 4.40 -13.23
CA GLU A 35 -16.64 3.30 -12.81
C GLU A 35 -15.84 2.12 -12.22
N LEU A 36 -14.70 1.78 -12.82
CA LEU A 36 -13.83 0.70 -12.34
C LEU A 36 -13.19 1.06 -11.00
N SER A 37 -12.68 2.28 -10.89
CA SER A 37 -12.12 2.84 -9.65
C SER A 37 -13.14 2.80 -8.52
N CYS A 38 -14.39 3.20 -8.79
CA CYS A 38 -15.47 3.14 -7.81
C CYS A 38 -15.77 1.70 -7.37
N GLU A 39 -15.82 0.73 -8.31
CA GLU A 39 -16.02 -0.68 -7.98
C GLU A 39 -14.93 -1.22 -7.05
N LYS A 40 -13.67 -0.95 -7.39
CA LYS A 40 -12.51 -1.40 -6.60
C LYS A 40 -12.42 -0.74 -5.23
N LEU A 41 -12.65 0.57 -5.14
CA LEU A 41 -12.73 1.29 -3.87
C LEU A 41 -13.86 0.74 -2.99
N LEU A 42 -15.04 0.48 -3.55
CA LEU A 42 -16.15 -0.12 -2.80
C LEU A 42 -15.84 -1.55 -2.33
N ALA A 43 -15.08 -2.33 -3.10
CA ALA A 43 -14.62 -3.64 -2.67
C ALA A 43 -13.64 -3.51 -1.49
N PHE A 44 -12.69 -2.57 -1.57
CA PHE A 44 -11.75 -2.25 -0.51
C PHE A 44 -12.45 -1.78 0.78
N TRP A 45 -13.45 -0.90 0.66
CA TRP A 45 -14.23 -0.40 1.82
C TRP A 45 -15.03 -1.47 2.54
N ARG A 46 -15.32 -2.60 1.88
CA ARG A 46 -16.08 -3.72 2.46
C ARG A 46 -15.20 -4.77 3.13
N GLN A 47 -13.88 -4.69 2.99
CA GLN A 47 -13.00 -5.62 3.68
C GLN A 47 -13.18 -5.42 5.19
N GLU A 48 -13.25 -6.53 5.95
CA GLU A 48 -13.43 -6.56 7.41
C GLU A 48 -12.14 -6.94 8.16
N ASP A 49 -11.86 -6.24 9.26
CA ASP A 49 -10.73 -6.56 10.13
C ASP A 49 -11.04 -7.83 10.95
N LYS A 50 -10.09 -8.25 11.80
CA LYS A 50 -10.27 -9.42 12.69
C LYS A 50 -11.46 -9.30 13.65
N ASN A 51 -12.01 -8.10 13.85
CA ASN A 51 -13.16 -7.82 14.71
C ASN A 51 -14.47 -7.65 13.93
N GLY A 52 -14.45 -7.73 12.60
CA GLY A 52 -15.62 -7.51 11.74
C GLY A 52 -15.93 -6.04 11.45
N VAL A 53 -14.98 -5.12 11.69
CA VAL A 53 -15.10 -3.69 11.36
C VAL A 53 -14.65 -3.50 9.91
N THR A 54 -15.49 -2.90 9.07
CA THR A 54 -15.10 -2.66 7.68
C THR A 54 -14.15 -1.48 7.56
N ASN A 55 -13.33 -1.43 6.51
CA ASN A 55 -12.55 -0.23 6.18
C ASN A 55 -13.45 1.01 6.06
N GLY A 56 -14.66 0.86 5.50
CA GLY A 56 -15.65 1.93 5.45
C GLY A 56 -16.11 2.40 6.83
N ASP A 57 -16.34 1.48 7.77
CA ASP A 57 -16.67 1.81 9.16
C ASP A 57 -15.50 2.51 9.86
N ALA A 58 -14.25 2.07 9.64
CA ALA A 58 -13.06 2.68 10.21
C ALA A 58 -12.89 4.15 9.76
N VAL A 59 -13.18 4.44 8.50
CA VAL A 59 -13.21 5.82 7.97
C VAL A 59 -14.39 6.61 8.57
N TYR A 60 -15.57 5.99 8.64
CA TYR A 60 -16.78 6.63 9.16
C TYR A 60 -16.69 6.95 10.65
N ASP A 61 -16.08 6.10 11.47
CA ASP A 61 -15.93 6.30 12.90
C ASP A 61 -15.07 7.54 13.22
N ILE A 62 -14.08 7.83 12.39
CA ILE A 62 -13.30 9.06 12.50
C ILE A 62 -14.15 10.28 12.13
N ASP A 63 -14.90 10.19 11.03
CA ASP A 63 -15.83 11.24 10.59
C ASP A 63 -16.88 11.56 11.68
N TRP A 64 -17.33 10.54 12.40
CA TRP A 64 -18.33 10.67 13.47
C TRP A 64 -17.76 11.18 14.82
N GLN A 65 -16.53 10.83 15.20
CA GLN A 65 -15.91 11.34 16.43
C GLN A 65 -15.77 12.87 16.46
N PHE A 66 -15.64 13.48 15.28
CA PHE A 66 -15.59 14.94 15.11
C PHE A 66 -16.95 15.56 14.79
N SER A 67 -18.05 14.80 14.81
CA SER A 67 -19.41 15.32 14.70
C SER A 67 -19.95 15.65 16.09
N PRO A 68 -20.03 16.92 16.50
CA PRO A 68 -20.60 17.25 17.79
C PRO A 68 -22.12 17.21 17.66
N GLU A 69 -22.81 16.86 18.73
CA GLU A 69 -24.26 17.06 18.90
C GLU A 69 -24.71 18.54 18.85
N HIS A 70 -23.88 19.44 18.30
CA HIS A 70 -24.17 20.84 18.01
C HIS A 70 -24.05 21.07 16.50
N TYR A 71 -25.21 21.29 15.88
CA TYR A 71 -25.40 21.90 14.57
C TYR A 71 -24.23 22.79 14.13
N ILE A 72 -23.54 22.46 13.03
CA ILE A 72 -23.02 23.36 11.98
C ILE A 72 -22.48 22.47 10.85
N GLY A 73 -22.78 22.82 9.60
CA GLY A 73 -22.56 21.98 8.44
C GLY A 73 -21.09 21.65 8.18
N PHE A 74 -20.87 20.44 7.66
CA PHE A 74 -19.66 20.04 6.96
C PHE A 74 -19.48 20.92 5.72
N GLY A 75 -18.89 22.09 5.92
CA GLY A 75 -18.16 22.76 4.87
C GLY A 75 -16.78 22.14 4.81
N SER A 76 -16.60 21.09 3.98
CA SER A 76 -15.45 21.20 3.10
C SER A 76 -15.69 22.50 2.36
N GLU A 77 -14.76 23.44 2.35
CA GLU A 77 -14.91 24.61 1.49
C GLU A 77 -14.73 24.15 0.03
N TYR A 78 -15.72 23.43 -0.49
CA TYR A 78 -16.45 23.64 -1.75
C TYR A 78 -17.69 22.72 -1.81
N PRO A 79 -18.83 23.08 -1.18
CA PRO A 79 -20.11 22.44 -1.42
C PRO A 79 -20.91 23.30 -2.40
N SER A 80 -20.71 23.06 -3.69
CA SER A 80 -21.66 23.52 -4.70
C SER A 80 -21.73 22.58 -5.90
N TYR A 81 -21.76 21.28 -5.67
CA TYR A 81 -22.52 20.31 -6.49
C TYR A 81 -22.90 19.14 -5.56
N GLY A 82 -23.98 18.45 -5.91
CA GLY A 82 -24.76 17.59 -5.02
C GLY A 82 -23.97 16.50 -4.29
N GLY A 83 -24.53 16.05 -3.17
CA GLY A 83 -23.94 14.99 -2.36
C GLY A 83 -23.62 13.74 -3.18
N SER A 84 -22.40 13.25 -3.02
CA SER A 84 -21.95 11.97 -3.53
C SER A 84 -20.79 11.48 -2.65
N TRP A 85 -20.86 10.21 -2.24
CA TRP A 85 -19.80 9.18 -2.16
C TRP A 85 -18.32 9.48 -1.80
N TYR A 86 -17.90 10.69 -1.42
CA TYR A 86 -16.50 11.04 -1.17
C TYR A 86 -16.08 10.66 0.25
N THR A 87 -15.16 9.71 0.38
CA THR A 87 -14.39 9.56 1.62
C THR A 87 -13.26 10.60 1.62
N PRO A 88 -12.83 11.11 2.77
CA PRO A 88 -11.74 12.09 2.86
C PRO A 88 -10.36 11.50 2.55
N LEU A 89 -10.29 10.25 2.08
CA LEU A 89 -9.08 9.59 1.59
C LEU A 89 -8.96 9.63 0.06
N VAL A 90 -10.06 9.94 -0.65
CA VAL A 90 -10.12 9.99 -2.11
C VAL A 90 -10.27 11.44 -2.54
N PHE A 91 -9.24 12.00 -3.17
CA PHE A 91 -9.20 13.39 -3.60
C PHE A 91 -9.20 13.52 -5.12
N GLU A 92 -9.92 14.51 -5.62
CA GLU A 92 -9.76 14.99 -7.00
C GLU A 92 -8.31 15.45 -7.20
N ASP A 93 -7.66 14.95 -8.24
CA ASP A 93 -6.33 15.43 -8.63
C ASP A 93 -6.44 16.74 -9.43
N VAL A 94 -5.38 17.53 -9.47
CA VAL A 94 -5.26 18.72 -10.34
C VAL A 94 -5.31 18.34 -11.82
N LEU A 95 -5.13 17.05 -12.13
CA LEU A 95 -5.30 16.48 -13.46
C LEU A 95 -6.78 16.23 -13.80
N PRO A 96 -7.22 16.55 -15.04
CA PRO A 96 -8.64 16.50 -15.39
C PRO A 96 -9.31 15.12 -15.40
N GLU A 97 -8.59 14.02 -15.16
CA GLU A 97 -9.09 12.65 -15.44
C GLU A 97 -8.76 11.59 -14.36
N GLY A 98 -8.25 11.98 -13.18
CA GLY A 98 -7.89 10.98 -12.16
C GLY A 98 -7.96 11.47 -10.72
N PHE A 99 -7.69 10.57 -9.78
CA PHE A 99 -7.83 10.80 -8.34
C PHE A 99 -6.58 10.36 -7.55
N MET A 100 -6.38 10.96 -6.38
CA MET A 100 -5.38 10.54 -5.41
C MET A 100 -6.01 9.70 -4.32
N PHE A 101 -5.36 8.59 -3.97
CA PHE A 101 -5.71 7.78 -2.80
C PHE A 101 -4.71 8.05 -1.67
N LEU A 102 -5.22 8.50 -0.53
CA LEU A 102 -4.42 8.81 0.65
C LEU A 102 -4.72 7.81 1.77
N PHE A 103 -3.71 7.44 2.57
CA PHE A 103 -3.93 6.67 3.82
C PHE A 103 -4.25 7.56 5.03
N GLY A 104 -4.18 8.88 4.86
CA GLY A 104 -4.43 9.87 5.91
C GLY A 104 -4.88 11.21 5.36
N TYR A 105 -5.62 11.96 6.18
CA TYR A 105 -6.20 13.25 5.79
C TYR A 105 -6.28 14.23 6.95
N ARG A 106 -6.45 15.52 6.60
CA ARG A 106 -6.64 16.61 7.55
C ARG A 106 -8.13 16.84 7.77
N VAL A 107 -8.58 16.72 9.01
CA VAL A 107 -9.91 17.15 9.45
C VAL A 107 -9.79 18.59 9.93
N SER A 108 -10.50 19.50 9.28
CA SER A 108 -10.61 20.89 9.74
C SER A 108 -11.90 21.06 10.54
N PHE A 109 -11.82 21.76 11.67
CA PHE A 109 -12.97 22.06 12.52
C PHE A 109 -12.99 23.53 12.92
N TRP A 110 -14.20 24.01 13.20
CA TRP A 110 -14.46 25.36 13.68
C TRP A 110 -15.37 25.27 14.89
N ASP A 111 -14.93 25.84 16.01
CA ASP A 111 -15.71 25.87 17.25
C ASP A 111 -15.80 27.31 17.79
N THR A 112 -16.89 27.59 18.51
CA THR A 112 -17.13 28.90 19.13
C THR A 112 -17.28 28.74 20.64
N PHE A 113 -16.34 29.29 21.39
CA PHE A 113 -16.34 29.27 22.85
C PHE A 113 -16.86 30.60 23.41
N VAL A 114 -17.70 30.53 24.44
CA VAL A 114 -18.09 31.73 25.21
C VAL A 114 -17.20 31.81 26.45
N THR A 115 -16.48 32.91 26.61
CA THR A 115 -15.64 33.14 27.80
C THR A 115 -16.50 33.36 29.04
N ASP A 116 -15.90 33.24 30.23
CA ASP A 116 -16.55 33.58 31.51
C ASP A 116 -17.07 35.03 31.56
N GLU A 117 -16.55 35.91 30.68
CA GLU A 117 -16.93 37.31 30.54
C GLU A 117 -18.03 37.54 29.48
N GLY A 118 -18.49 36.48 28.78
CA GLY A 118 -19.56 36.54 27.79
C GLY A 118 -19.12 36.90 26.37
N TYR A 119 -17.82 36.84 26.06
CA TYR A 119 -17.31 37.04 24.70
C TYR A 119 -17.32 35.73 23.91
N GLU A 120 -17.82 35.77 22.68
CA GLU A 120 -17.69 34.66 21.72
C GLU A 120 -16.31 34.71 21.05
N ILE A 121 -15.58 33.60 21.12
CA ILE A 121 -14.29 33.40 20.45
C ILE A 121 -14.46 32.25 19.47
N ALA A 122 -14.24 32.55 18.19
CA ALA A 122 -14.10 31.56 17.14
C ALA A 122 -12.69 30.97 17.14
N VAL A 123 -12.57 29.65 17.17
CA VAL A 123 -11.32 28.91 17.08
C VAL A 123 -11.37 28.02 15.86
N ASP A 124 -10.44 28.25 14.93
CA ASP A 124 -10.16 27.35 13.81
C ASP A 124 -9.08 26.35 14.24
N GLY A 125 -9.32 25.07 14.00
CA GLY A 125 -8.38 24.00 14.30
C GLY A 125 -8.33 22.96 13.19
N TYR A 126 -7.31 22.13 13.23
CA TYR A 126 -7.25 20.94 12.41
C TYR A 126 -6.62 19.79 13.19
N GLU A 127 -7.07 18.59 12.89
CA GLU A 127 -6.51 17.33 13.36
C GLU A 127 -6.21 16.43 12.18
N TYR A 128 -5.25 15.51 12.35
CA TYR A 128 -4.93 14.52 11.34
C TYR A 128 -5.61 13.20 11.68
N ALA A 129 -6.25 12.63 10.67
CA ALA A 129 -6.97 11.38 10.75
C ALA A 129 -6.21 10.32 9.93
N PHE A 130 -5.97 9.18 10.58
CA PHE A 130 -5.30 8.03 9.99
C PHE A 130 -6.11 6.78 10.32
N PRO A 131 -7.11 6.43 9.49
CA PRO A 131 -7.83 5.17 9.66
C PRO A 131 -6.88 4.00 9.49
N ASP A 132 -7.00 3.03 10.39
CA ASP A 132 -6.30 1.75 10.25
C ASP A 132 -7.02 0.89 9.21
N LEU A 133 -6.60 1.08 7.97
CA LEU A 133 -7.12 0.34 6.83
C LEU A 133 -6.45 -1.04 6.75
N HIS A 134 -7.15 -2.05 6.25
CA HIS A 134 -6.62 -3.40 6.25
C HIS A 134 -6.95 -4.18 4.96
N GLY A 135 -6.18 -5.25 4.74
CA GLY A 135 -6.32 -6.17 3.62
C GLY A 135 -5.64 -5.67 2.34
N ASP A 136 -6.19 -6.02 1.18
CA ASP A 136 -5.54 -5.81 -0.12
C ASP A 136 -6.10 -4.58 -0.84
N LEU A 137 -5.25 -3.59 -1.13
CA LEU A 137 -5.61 -2.43 -1.95
C LEU A 137 -5.36 -2.73 -3.43
N ASP A 138 -6.36 -3.29 -4.10
CA ASP A 138 -6.36 -3.45 -5.55
C ASP A 138 -6.94 -2.21 -6.23
N LEU A 139 -6.11 -1.50 -6.99
CA LEU A 139 -6.49 -0.40 -7.87
C LEU A 139 -5.96 -0.63 -9.30
N ALA A 140 -5.64 -1.86 -9.70
CA ALA A 140 -5.11 -2.15 -11.04
C ALA A 140 -6.02 -1.63 -12.16
N GLY A 141 -5.44 -1.04 -13.20
CA GLY A 141 -6.15 -0.53 -14.37
C GLY A 141 -7.08 0.65 -14.10
N THR A 142 -7.07 1.22 -12.89
CA THR A 142 -7.89 2.38 -12.53
C THR A 142 -7.25 3.68 -13.01
N ASN A 143 -8.01 4.77 -12.92
CA ASN A 143 -7.53 6.13 -13.17
C ASN A 143 -6.89 6.80 -11.94
N VAL A 144 -6.34 6.01 -11.01
CA VAL A 144 -5.58 6.55 -9.86
C VAL A 144 -4.30 7.24 -10.37
N THR A 145 -4.00 8.41 -9.82
CA THR A 145 -2.83 9.22 -10.21
C THR A 145 -1.73 9.21 -9.16
N CYS A 146 -2.11 8.98 -7.90
CA CYS A 146 -1.20 8.99 -6.77
C CYS A 146 -1.71 8.05 -5.67
N VAL A 147 -0.80 7.31 -5.04
CA VAL A 147 -1.04 6.56 -3.79
C VAL A 147 0.00 7.00 -2.76
N ALA A 148 -0.45 7.58 -1.64
CA ALA A 148 0.45 8.16 -0.63
C ALA A 148 -0.13 8.12 0.80
N PRO A 149 0.67 8.19 1.88
CA PRO A 149 0.18 8.31 3.25
C PRO A 149 -0.61 9.61 3.55
N GLY A 150 -0.65 10.55 2.60
CA GLY A 150 -1.21 11.88 2.77
C GLY A 150 -0.21 12.97 2.41
N CYS A 151 -0.65 14.22 2.38
CA CYS A 151 0.09 15.37 1.86
C CYS A 151 0.87 16.16 2.93
N PHE A 152 1.64 15.57 3.85
CA PHE A 152 2.29 16.40 4.88
C PHE A 152 3.73 15.98 5.20
N GLU A 153 4.65 16.90 4.87
CA GLU A 153 6.12 16.79 4.92
C GLU A 153 6.71 16.62 6.34
N ASP A 154 5.90 16.76 7.40
CA ASP A 154 6.38 16.85 8.79
C ASP A 154 5.84 15.75 9.75
N TYR A 155 4.87 14.90 9.34
CA TYR A 155 4.19 13.97 10.27
C TYR A 155 3.75 12.63 9.66
N GLY A 156 4.14 12.30 8.43
CA GLY A 156 3.77 11.05 7.75
C GLY A 156 4.66 9.85 8.09
N ASP A 157 5.71 10.09 8.85
CA ASP A 157 6.67 9.14 9.39
C ASP A 157 6.09 8.47 10.66
N GLY A 158 5.44 7.32 10.46
CA GLY A 158 4.93 6.47 11.56
C GLY A 158 3.44 6.11 11.50
N VAL A 159 2.76 6.44 10.41
CA VAL A 159 1.38 5.98 10.18
C VAL A 159 1.42 4.62 9.49
N SER A 160 1.15 3.54 10.23
CA SER A 160 1.01 2.20 9.64
C SER A 160 -0.46 1.85 9.52
N THR A 161 -0.85 1.35 8.35
CA THR A 161 -2.09 0.61 8.16
C THR A 161 -1.82 -0.89 8.29
N HIS A 162 -2.88 -1.71 8.33
CA HIS A 162 -2.81 -3.16 8.17
C HIS A 162 -3.03 -3.61 6.72
N ILE A 163 -2.71 -2.74 5.74
CA ILE A 163 -2.77 -3.11 4.33
C ILE A 163 -1.62 -4.07 4.02
N GLU A 164 -1.96 -5.21 3.43
CA GLU A 164 -1.02 -6.31 3.19
C GLU A 164 -0.44 -6.27 1.77
N SER A 165 -1.19 -5.73 0.81
CA SER A 165 -0.73 -5.57 -0.57
C SER A 165 -1.31 -4.32 -1.24
N VAL A 166 -0.54 -3.77 -2.18
CA VAL A 166 -0.96 -2.65 -3.04
C VAL A 166 -0.72 -3.04 -4.50
N GLU A 167 -1.79 -3.11 -5.28
CA GLU A 167 -1.77 -3.54 -6.69
C GLU A 167 -2.22 -2.38 -7.58
N LEU A 168 -1.31 -1.89 -8.43
CA LEU A 168 -1.47 -0.69 -9.26
C LEU A 168 -1.13 -0.95 -10.73
N ASP A 169 -1.03 -2.21 -11.15
CA ASP A 169 -0.67 -2.58 -12.51
C ASP A 169 -1.63 -1.97 -13.54
N GLY A 170 -1.08 -1.43 -14.63
CA GLY A 170 -1.84 -0.89 -15.76
C GLY A 170 -2.56 0.43 -15.48
N CYS A 171 -2.26 1.13 -14.39
CA CYS A 171 -2.81 2.46 -14.12
C CYS A 171 -2.12 3.52 -15.01
N GLU A 172 -2.74 3.85 -16.14
CA GLU A 172 -2.14 4.75 -17.15
C GLU A 172 -1.87 6.17 -16.62
N LEU A 173 -2.68 6.67 -15.67
CA LEU A 173 -2.52 8.00 -15.08
C LEU A 173 -1.63 8.03 -13.84
N LEU A 174 -1.18 6.87 -13.33
CA LEU A 174 -0.38 6.78 -12.13
C LEU A 174 0.97 7.46 -12.34
N SER A 175 1.23 8.49 -11.55
CA SER A 175 2.43 9.31 -11.66
C SER A 175 3.38 9.15 -10.48
N SER A 176 2.82 8.84 -9.30
CA SER A 176 3.56 8.74 -8.05
C SER A 176 3.01 7.66 -7.12
N VAL A 177 3.91 6.85 -6.56
CA VAL A 177 3.64 5.97 -5.43
C VAL A 177 4.60 6.32 -4.32
N ARG A 178 4.07 6.56 -3.12
CA ARG A 178 4.85 6.82 -1.91
C ARG A 178 4.26 6.02 -0.76
N LEU A 179 4.96 5.01 -0.28
CA LEU A 179 4.57 4.18 0.85
C LEU A 179 5.70 4.25 1.87
N ILE A 180 5.41 4.74 3.07
CA ILE A 180 6.42 4.93 4.11
C ILE A 180 5.87 4.35 5.41
N GLY A 181 6.67 3.59 6.15
CA GLY A 181 6.30 3.13 7.50
C GLY A 181 5.16 2.10 7.52
N GLN A 182 4.95 1.31 6.46
CA GLN A 182 3.87 0.32 6.41
C GLN A 182 4.38 -1.05 6.91
N GLU A 183 4.14 -1.35 8.20
CA GLU A 183 4.65 -2.55 8.87
C GLU A 183 3.96 -3.86 8.45
N HIS A 184 2.78 -3.76 7.85
CA HIS A 184 2.00 -4.92 7.39
C HIS A 184 2.07 -5.14 5.89
N LEU A 185 2.66 -4.20 5.14
CA LEU A 185 2.72 -4.23 3.69
C LEU A 185 3.74 -5.25 3.23
N ASN A 186 3.27 -6.34 2.62
CA ASN A 186 4.11 -7.43 2.12
C ASN A 186 4.46 -7.27 0.65
N SER A 187 3.57 -6.70 -0.16
CA SER A 187 3.83 -6.59 -1.61
C SER A 187 3.27 -5.32 -2.25
N VAL A 188 4.00 -4.79 -3.23
CA VAL A 188 3.58 -3.63 -4.03
C VAL A 188 3.86 -3.89 -5.50
N SER A 189 2.87 -3.71 -6.37
CA SER A 189 3.04 -3.78 -7.83
C SER A 189 2.55 -2.52 -8.52
N ALA A 190 3.31 -2.04 -9.50
CA ALA A 190 2.97 -0.91 -10.38
C ALA A 190 3.62 -1.08 -11.77
N LEU A 191 3.28 -2.18 -12.44
CA LEU A 191 3.79 -2.55 -13.76
C LEU A 191 2.90 -1.98 -14.88
N GLY A 192 3.49 -1.65 -16.03
CA GLY A 192 2.73 -1.11 -17.16
C GLY A 192 2.11 0.29 -16.91
N CYS A 193 2.61 1.03 -15.92
CA CYS A 193 2.14 2.38 -15.58
C CYS A 193 2.92 3.44 -16.39
N GLY A 194 2.42 3.78 -17.59
CA GLY A 194 3.15 4.60 -18.57
C GLY A 194 3.56 6.01 -18.11
N ASN A 195 2.92 6.56 -17.07
CA ASN A 195 3.21 7.89 -16.52
C ASN A 195 3.96 7.85 -15.18
N LEU A 196 4.37 6.67 -14.69
CA LEU A 196 5.02 6.55 -13.39
C LEU A 196 6.41 7.19 -13.43
N THR A 197 6.59 8.22 -12.60
CA THR A 197 7.85 8.99 -12.51
C THR A 197 8.46 8.96 -11.13
N SER A 198 7.65 8.77 -10.08
CA SER A 198 8.10 8.66 -8.70
C SER A 198 7.60 7.36 -8.09
N PHE A 199 8.51 6.54 -7.56
CA PHE A 199 8.14 5.31 -6.86
C PHE A 199 9.01 5.15 -5.61
N CYS A 200 8.37 5.14 -4.45
CA CYS A 200 9.04 5.24 -3.16
C CYS A 200 8.33 4.30 -2.18
N VAL A 201 9.06 3.32 -1.66
CA VAL A 201 8.59 2.35 -0.67
C VAL A 201 9.69 2.23 0.38
N ILE A 202 9.52 2.86 1.53
CA ILE A 202 10.56 3.04 2.56
C ILE A 202 10.06 2.61 3.93
N ASP A 203 10.90 1.99 4.75
CA ASP A 203 10.56 1.58 6.11
C ASP A 203 9.29 0.70 6.12
N CYS A 204 9.20 -0.24 5.18
CA CYS A 204 8.04 -1.11 4.96
C CYS A 204 8.45 -2.58 5.11
N ALA A 205 7.50 -3.43 5.49
CA ALA A 205 7.73 -4.88 5.63
C ALA A 205 7.78 -5.65 4.30
N CYS A 206 7.91 -4.96 3.17
CA CYS A 206 7.75 -5.53 1.84
C CYS A 206 8.72 -6.69 1.58
N LYS A 207 8.15 -7.81 1.13
CA LYS A 207 8.87 -8.95 0.59
C LYS A 207 9.01 -8.87 -0.92
N ASP A 208 8.04 -8.26 -1.61
CA ASP A 208 8.01 -8.19 -3.06
C ASP A 208 7.60 -6.78 -3.54
N ILE A 209 8.46 -6.15 -4.33
CA ILE A 209 8.19 -4.85 -4.95
C ILE A 209 8.43 -4.99 -6.45
N ALA A 210 7.43 -4.68 -7.26
CA ALA A 210 7.53 -4.65 -8.71
C ALA A 210 7.06 -3.31 -9.25
N PHE A 211 7.87 -2.66 -10.09
CA PHE A 211 7.47 -1.41 -10.71
C PHE A 211 8.17 -1.18 -12.04
N GLU A 212 7.51 -0.45 -12.91
CA GLU A 212 8.06 -0.01 -14.18
C GLU A 212 8.03 1.51 -14.24
N ILE A 213 9.21 2.14 -14.23
CA ILE A 213 9.33 3.58 -14.46
C ILE A 213 9.88 3.84 -15.86
N THR A 214 9.48 4.98 -16.43
CA THR A 214 9.82 5.39 -17.80
C THR A 214 11.32 5.51 -18.11
N ALA A 215 12.19 5.52 -17.09
CA ALA A 215 13.63 5.63 -17.27
C ALA A 215 14.37 4.31 -17.49
N PHE A 216 13.75 3.17 -17.20
CA PHE A 216 14.36 1.85 -17.39
C PHE A 216 13.72 1.12 -18.57
N GLU A 217 14.52 0.40 -19.34
CA GLU A 217 14.04 -0.38 -20.50
C GLU A 217 13.33 -1.68 -20.11
N ALA A 218 13.35 -2.04 -18.83
CA ALA A 218 12.71 -3.22 -18.27
C ALA A 218 12.18 -2.89 -16.86
N PRO A 219 11.17 -3.64 -16.38
CA PRO A 219 10.70 -3.53 -15.01
C PRO A 219 11.79 -3.80 -13.99
N ILE A 220 11.61 -3.25 -12.80
CA ILE A 220 12.40 -3.58 -11.61
C ILE A 220 11.54 -4.48 -10.73
N CYS A 221 12.11 -5.61 -10.33
CA CYS A 221 11.56 -6.46 -9.27
C CYS A 221 12.57 -6.53 -8.13
N LEU A 222 12.13 -6.25 -6.92
CA LEU A 222 12.93 -6.36 -5.70
C LEU A 222 12.25 -7.35 -4.78
N CYS A 223 12.99 -8.37 -4.38
CA CYS A 223 12.50 -9.38 -3.44
C CYS A 223 13.36 -9.42 -2.19
N ALA A 224 12.77 -9.74 -1.05
CA ALA A 224 13.48 -10.06 0.17
C ALA A 224 13.39 -11.57 0.45
N PHE A 225 14.54 -12.23 0.57
CA PHE A 225 14.65 -13.63 0.91
C PHE A 225 15.13 -13.79 2.35
N GLY A 226 14.32 -14.46 3.17
CA GLY A 226 14.57 -14.61 4.60
C GLY A 226 13.78 -13.63 5.46
N ALA A 227 14.29 -13.37 6.66
CA ALA A 227 13.58 -12.61 7.68
C ALA A 227 13.47 -11.10 7.40
N GLY A 228 14.34 -10.50 6.59
CA GLY A 228 14.32 -9.07 6.28
C GLY A 228 13.32 -8.66 5.19
N SER A 229 13.17 -7.36 4.97
CA SER A 229 12.35 -6.74 3.93
C SER A 229 13.20 -5.96 2.93
N VAL A 230 12.56 -5.44 1.89
CA VAL A 230 13.21 -4.64 0.85
C VAL A 230 12.45 -3.34 0.63
N GLY A 231 13.19 -2.24 0.50
CA GLY A 231 12.68 -0.93 0.15
C GLY A 231 13.33 -0.38 -1.12
N THR A 232 12.74 0.68 -1.65
CA THR A 232 13.26 1.41 -2.80
C THR A 232 12.92 2.90 -2.74
N ASP A 233 13.84 3.74 -3.18
CA ASP A 233 13.59 5.15 -3.46
C ASP A 233 13.94 5.46 -4.92
N CYS A 234 12.91 5.81 -5.69
CA CYS A 234 13.03 6.37 -7.02
C CYS A 234 12.22 7.66 -7.15
N THR A 235 12.66 8.71 -6.46
CA THR A 235 12.05 10.06 -6.52
C THR A 235 12.60 10.95 -7.65
N ASN A 236 13.74 10.59 -8.28
CA ASN A 236 14.44 11.44 -9.25
C ASN A 236 14.43 10.91 -10.70
N VAL A 237 13.58 9.92 -11.01
CA VAL A 237 13.36 9.26 -12.31
C VAL A 237 14.59 8.56 -12.90
N LYS A 238 15.82 9.05 -12.67
CA LYS A 238 17.05 8.58 -13.34
C LYS A 238 17.79 7.49 -12.60
N THR A 239 17.44 7.26 -11.34
CA THR A 239 18.09 6.31 -10.46
C THR A 239 17.06 5.79 -9.49
N ALA A 240 17.02 4.48 -9.34
CA ALA A 240 16.36 3.82 -8.23
C ALA A 240 17.44 3.30 -7.27
N ILE A 241 17.21 3.44 -5.98
CA ILE A 241 18.08 2.92 -4.93
C ILE A 241 17.28 1.87 -4.19
N ALA A 242 17.74 0.62 -4.24
CA ALA A 242 17.20 -0.45 -3.43
C ALA A 242 18.00 -0.55 -2.12
N TYR A 243 17.33 -0.87 -1.02
CA TYR A 243 17.98 -1.14 0.26
C TYR A 243 17.27 -2.27 1.01
N PRO A 244 18.04 -3.12 1.71
CA PRO A 244 17.51 -4.14 2.60
C PRO A 244 17.16 -3.51 3.95
N GLU A 245 16.13 -4.04 4.59
CA GLU A 245 15.77 -3.74 5.97
C GLU A 245 15.74 -5.03 6.79
N GLY A 246 16.37 -5.01 7.97
CA GLY A 246 16.50 -6.18 8.83
C GLY A 246 17.95 -6.61 9.07
N ASP A 247 18.12 -7.49 10.05
CA ASP A 247 19.43 -7.97 10.48
C ASP A 247 20.01 -9.01 9.52
N MET A 248 21.34 -9.16 9.52
CA MET A 248 22.07 -10.21 8.79
C MET A 248 21.96 -10.16 7.26
N PHE A 249 21.85 -8.96 6.68
CA PHE A 249 21.93 -8.77 5.23
C PHE A 249 23.25 -9.31 4.64
N LEU A 250 23.15 -10.29 3.74
CA LEU A 250 24.28 -10.95 3.10
C LEU A 250 24.69 -10.29 1.78
N GLY A 251 23.72 -9.75 1.04
CA GLY A 251 23.95 -9.12 -0.25
C GLY A 251 22.74 -9.16 -1.19
N TRP A 252 22.90 -8.47 -2.30
CA TRP A 252 21.99 -8.44 -3.45
C TRP A 252 22.36 -9.52 -4.45
N TYR A 253 21.37 -10.29 -4.89
CA TYR A 253 21.53 -11.37 -5.86
C TYR A 253 20.65 -11.14 -7.09
N GLU A 254 21.15 -11.53 -8.26
CA GLU A 254 20.40 -11.56 -9.52
C GLU A 254 20.59 -12.97 -10.11
N ASN A 255 19.49 -13.71 -10.35
CA ASN A 255 19.54 -15.10 -10.82
C ASN A 255 20.46 -16.02 -9.98
N GLY A 256 20.45 -15.84 -8.65
CA GLY A 256 21.28 -16.62 -7.72
C GLY A 256 22.76 -16.21 -7.66
N ALA A 257 23.21 -15.22 -8.44
CA ALA A 257 24.57 -14.70 -8.38
C ALA A 257 24.63 -13.40 -7.57
N LEU A 258 25.60 -13.30 -6.65
CA LEU A 258 25.82 -12.07 -5.88
C LEU A 258 26.27 -10.92 -6.79
N VAL A 259 25.52 -9.83 -6.81
CA VAL A 259 25.80 -8.61 -7.59
C VAL A 259 26.31 -7.46 -6.73
N SER A 260 25.97 -7.39 -5.43
CA SER A 260 26.45 -6.33 -4.54
C SER A 260 26.37 -6.74 -3.06
N ARG A 261 27.29 -6.25 -2.23
CA ARG A 261 27.22 -6.32 -0.75
C ARG A 261 26.88 -4.98 -0.10
N SER A 262 26.68 -3.94 -0.90
CA SER A 262 26.29 -2.63 -0.39
C SER A 262 24.84 -2.68 0.07
N ILE A 263 24.55 -2.11 1.24
CA ILE A 263 23.18 -1.93 1.74
C ILE A 263 22.40 -1.08 0.73
N CYS A 264 22.94 0.09 0.36
CA CYS A 264 22.36 0.89 -0.73
C CYS A 264 22.85 0.35 -2.08
N TYR A 265 21.95 -0.23 -2.89
CA TYR A 265 22.23 -0.71 -4.23
C TYR A 265 21.60 0.22 -5.27
N TYR A 266 22.47 0.93 -6.00
CA TYR A 266 22.07 1.82 -7.08
C TYR A 266 21.74 0.99 -8.33
N LEU A 267 20.48 1.02 -8.74
CA LEU A 267 20.01 0.32 -9.92
C LEU A 267 20.34 1.15 -11.17
N GLU A 268 21.16 0.58 -12.05
CA GLU A 268 21.52 1.18 -13.34
C GLU A 268 20.63 0.67 -14.49
N ARG A 269 19.84 -0.37 -14.25
CA ARG A 269 18.91 -0.98 -15.23
C ARG A 269 17.73 -1.64 -14.51
N GLY A 270 16.68 -1.94 -15.29
CA GLY A 270 15.66 -2.90 -14.89
C GLY A 270 16.22 -4.32 -14.73
N GLY A 271 15.56 -5.12 -13.91
CA GLY A 271 15.98 -6.47 -13.53
C GLY A 271 15.34 -6.93 -12.23
N CYS A 272 15.49 -8.23 -11.94
CA CYS A 272 15.02 -8.83 -10.69
C CYS A 272 16.20 -9.00 -9.73
N PHE A 273 16.15 -8.32 -8.59
CA PHE A 273 17.19 -8.33 -7.58
C PHE A 273 16.62 -8.79 -6.24
N THR A 274 17.42 -9.52 -5.48
CA THR A 274 16.98 -10.12 -4.22
C THR A 274 17.92 -9.77 -3.11
N ALA A 275 17.39 -9.11 -2.08
CA ALA A 275 18.07 -8.95 -0.81
C ALA A 275 18.00 -10.27 -0.04
N VAL A 276 19.14 -10.84 0.33
CA VAL A 276 19.22 -12.13 1.00
C VAL A 276 19.68 -11.93 2.44
N PHE A 277 18.89 -12.43 3.40
CA PHE A 277 19.12 -12.30 4.85
C PHE A 277 19.40 -13.63 5.55
N SER A 278 19.02 -14.74 4.92
CA SER A 278 19.23 -16.10 5.42
C SER A 278 19.44 -17.05 4.24
N GLY A 279 19.91 -18.27 4.50
CA GLY A 279 20.20 -19.27 3.47
C GLY A 279 21.69 -19.50 3.20
N ASP A 280 22.61 -18.76 3.83
CA ASP A 280 24.05 -19.05 3.86
C ASP A 280 24.37 -19.89 5.09
N VAL A 281 24.00 -21.17 5.02
CA VAL A 281 23.99 -22.09 6.17
C VAL A 281 25.40 -22.44 6.64
N ASP A 282 26.39 -22.41 5.74
CA ASP A 282 27.81 -22.60 6.08
C ASP A 282 28.60 -21.30 6.34
N GLY A 283 27.99 -20.12 6.20
CA GLY A 283 28.65 -18.84 6.40
C GLY A 283 29.76 -18.56 5.38
N SER A 284 29.69 -19.16 4.18
CA SER A 284 30.66 -18.96 3.11
C SER A 284 30.57 -17.58 2.45
N GLY A 285 29.47 -16.86 2.69
CA GLY A 285 29.15 -15.59 2.04
C GLY A 285 28.56 -15.77 0.64
N THR A 286 28.10 -16.98 0.30
CA THR A 286 27.46 -17.32 -0.98
C THR A 286 26.34 -18.33 -0.80
N VAL A 287 25.09 -17.93 -1.07
CA VAL A 287 23.95 -18.86 -1.03
C VAL A 287 23.92 -19.74 -2.27
N ASN A 288 24.09 -21.06 -2.10
CA ASN A 288 24.19 -22.04 -3.18
C ASN A 288 23.58 -23.41 -2.81
N ALA A 289 23.66 -24.39 -3.70
CA ALA A 289 23.11 -25.73 -3.47
C ALA A 289 23.76 -26.47 -2.27
N SER A 290 24.96 -26.07 -1.85
CA SER A 290 25.62 -26.60 -0.65
C SER A 290 24.87 -26.21 0.61
N ASP A 291 24.38 -24.97 0.69
CA ASP A 291 23.56 -24.49 1.80
C ASP A 291 22.23 -25.23 1.88
N ALA A 292 21.59 -25.44 0.72
CA ALA A 292 20.38 -26.26 0.65
C ALA A 292 20.63 -27.69 1.16
N LEU A 293 21.77 -28.28 0.80
CA LEU A 293 22.15 -29.60 1.31
C LEU A 293 22.38 -29.58 2.83
N LEU A 294 22.96 -28.51 3.38
CA LEU A 294 23.15 -28.36 4.82
C LEU A 294 21.84 -28.15 5.57
N ALA A 295 20.91 -27.34 5.05
CA ALA A 295 19.56 -27.22 5.57
C ALA A 295 18.85 -28.59 5.57
N LEU A 296 18.92 -29.35 4.48
CA LEU A 296 18.33 -30.69 4.41
C LEU A 296 18.99 -31.65 5.40
N ARG A 297 20.33 -31.61 5.56
CA ARG A 297 21.03 -32.43 6.56
C ARG A 297 20.66 -32.03 7.98
N SER A 298 20.43 -30.74 8.23
CA SER A 298 19.93 -30.23 9.52
C SER A 298 18.56 -30.81 9.84
N SER A 299 17.63 -30.82 8.87
CA SER A 299 16.29 -31.40 9.02
C SER A 299 16.29 -32.88 9.40
N LEU A 300 17.34 -33.60 9.01
CA LEU A 300 17.54 -35.02 9.31
C LEU A 300 18.34 -35.27 10.60
N GLY A 301 18.75 -34.22 11.32
CA GLY A 301 19.62 -34.31 12.49
C GLY A 301 21.05 -34.78 12.17
N LEU A 302 21.48 -34.65 10.92
CA LEU A 302 22.80 -35.08 10.43
C LEU A 302 23.83 -33.94 10.43
N PHE A 303 23.38 -32.74 10.73
CA PHE A 303 24.16 -31.51 10.83
C PHE A 303 23.45 -30.59 11.83
N THR A 304 24.19 -29.72 12.50
CA THR A 304 23.62 -28.65 13.32
C THR A 304 24.29 -27.37 12.86
N PRO A 305 23.56 -26.45 12.19
CA PRO A 305 24.09 -25.16 11.79
C PRO A 305 24.63 -24.41 13.01
N GLU A 306 25.70 -23.63 12.82
CA GLU A 306 26.19 -22.75 13.88
C GLU A 306 25.14 -21.71 14.26
N ASP A 307 24.41 -21.20 13.26
CA ASP A 307 23.21 -20.40 13.43
C ASP A 307 22.01 -21.08 12.75
N PRO A 308 21.09 -21.66 13.53
CA PRO A 308 19.88 -22.28 13.00
C PRO A 308 18.99 -21.33 12.19
N ALA A 309 19.03 -20.03 12.48
CA ALA A 309 18.25 -19.02 11.75
C ALA A 309 18.68 -18.91 10.28
N MET A 310 19.94 -19.26 9.96
CA MET A 310 20.43 -19.26 8.58
C MET A 310 19.82 -20.39 7.74
N ALA A 311 19.29 -21.44 8.38
CA ALA A 311 18.70 -22.59 7.70
C ALA A 311 17.16 -22.60 7.72
N ASP A 312 16.52 -21.70 8.49
CA ASP A 312 15.06 -21.50 8.55
C ASP A 312 14.68 -20.27 7.71
N VAL A 313 14.70 -20.43 6.38
CA VAL A 313 14.54 -19.32 5.44
C VAL A 313 13.07 -18.91 5.25
N ASN A 314 12.12 -19.79 5.57
CA ASN A 314 10.69 -19.47 5.56
C ASN A 314 10.18 -18.90 6.89
N GLY A 315 11.04 -18.83 7.93
CA GLY A 315 10.68 -18.29 9.25
C GLY A 315 9.66 -19.15 10.01
N SER A 316 9.56 -20.45 9.71
CA SER A 316 8.63 -21.37 10.37
C SER A 316 9.06 -21.73 11.79
N GLY A 317 10.30 -21.43 12.17
CA GLY A 317 10.93 -21.82 13.42
C GLY A 317 11.67 -23.15 13.35
N ALA A 318 11.75 -23.80 12.18
CA ALA A 318 12.44 -25.07 11.97
C ALA A 318 13.12 -25.12 10.61
N ALA A 319 14.40 -25.50 10.57
CA ALA A 319 15.13 -25.76 9.34
C ALA A 319 14.76 -27.13 8.75
N ASP A 320 13.91 -27.15 7.73
CA ASP A 320 13.38 -28.36 7.10
C ASP A 320 13.65 -28.47 5.58
N ALA A 321 13.05 -29.48 4.94
CA ALA A 321 13.23 -29.72 3.51
C ALA A 321 12.60 -28.63 2.63
N GLY A 322 11.61 -27.90 3.15
CA GLY A 322 11.03 -26.71 2.53
C GLY A 322 12.05 -25.58 2.45
N ASP A 323 12.83 -25.35 3.51
CA ASP A 323 13.91 -24.35 3.49
C ASP A 323 14.98 -24.69 2.47
N ALA A 324 15.40 -25.96 2.43
CA ALA A 324 16.35 -26.44 1.42
C ALA A 324 15.84 -26.21 -0.01
N LEU A 325 14.54 -26.42 -0.25
CA LEU A 325 13.93 -26.17 -1.55
C LEU A 325 13.90 -24.68 -1.90
N LEU A 326 13.60 -23.80 -0.95
CA LEU A 326 13.61 -22.35 -1.13
C LEU A 326 15.02 -21.83 -1.43
N ILE A 327 16.04 -22.35 -0.73
CA ILE A 327 17.44 -22.06 -1.05
C ILE A 327 17.76 -22.53 -2.48
N LEU A 328 17.40 -23.76 -2.88
CA LEU A 328 17.64 -24.22 -4.26
C LEU A 328 16.94 -23.34 -5.31
N ARG A 329 15.70 -22.95 -5.04
CA ARG A 329 14.92 -22.05 -5.89
C ARG A 329 15.63 -20.73 -6.11
N LEU A 330 16.05 -20.07 -5.03
CA LEU A 330 16.85 -18.84 -5.09
C LEU A 330 18.11 -19.02 -5.95
N THR A 331 18.84 -20.13 -5.77
CA THR A 331 20.09 -20.38 -6.50
C THR A 331 19.89 -20.64 -7.99
N MET A 332 18.67 -21.01 -8.40
CA MET A 332 18.29 -21.22 -9.79
C MET A 332 17.62 -19.98 -10.40
N GLY A 333 17.48 -18.89 -9.65
CA GLY A 333 16.72 -17.72 -10.09
C GLY A 333 15.21 -18.00 -10.21
N LEU A 334 14.72 -19.01 -9.50
CA LEU A 334 13.30 -19.34 -9.42
C LEU A 334 12.79 -18.79 -8.10
N GLN A 335 12.01 -17.72 -8.15
CA GLN A 335 11.38 -17.13 -6.96
C GLN A 335 9.89 -17.44 -7.04
#